data_AF-A0A218PRN5-F1
#
_entry.id   AF-A0A218PRN5-F1
#
_cell.length_a   1.000
_cell.length_b   1.000
_cell.length_c   1.000
_cell.angle_alpha   90.00
_cell.angle_beta   90.00
_cell.angle_gamma   90.00
#
_symmetry.space_group_name_H-M   'P 1'
#
loop_
_entity.id
_entity.type
_entity.pdbx_description
1 polymer ?
#
loop_
_entity_poly.entity_id
_entity_poly.type
_entity_poly.pdbx_seq_one_letter_code
_entity_poly.pdbx_strand_id
1 'polypeptide(L)'
;MTDASEKHVTLTKMCELHSIAMPRDGELAERFQKAFPTAAFDESAQEWRMVWKKGTYAVSNARLEAFFHDNGASVVHVDKC
;
A
#
# COMPACT_ATOMS: atom_id res chain seq x y z
N MET A 1 -11.24 11.26 25.17
CA MET A 1 -9.97 10.64 24.73
C MET A 1 -10.31 9.89 23.46
N THR A 2 -9.95 10.43 22.31
CA THR A 2 -10.32 9.86 21.02
C THR A 2 -9.35 8.73 20.73
N ASP A 3 -9.88 7.51 20.73
CA ASP A 3 -9.17 6.29 20.39
C ASP A 3 -8.62 6.43 18.97
N ALA A 4 -7.32 6.68 18.87
CA ALA A 4 -6.62 6.73 17.60
C ALA A 4 -6.46 5.29 17.13
N SER A 5 -7.51 4.76 16.51
CA SER A 5 -7.48 3.45 15.86
C SER A 5 -6.29 3.42 14.90
N GLU A 6 -5.26 2.64 15.26
CA GLU A 6 -4.03 2.51 14.50
C GLU A 6 -4.39 2.04 13.08
N LYS A 7 -3.99 2.82 12.08
CA LYS A 7 -4.25 2.49 10.67
C LYS A 7 -3.26 1.40 10.26
N HIS A 8 -3.72 0.16 10.21
CA HIS A 8 -2.95 -0.98 9.72
C HIS A 8 -3.14 -1.15 8.21
N VAL A 9 -2.03 -1.35 7.50
CA VAL A 9 -2.02 -1.67 6.06
C VAL A 9 -1.30 -2.99 5.84
N THR A 10 -1.92 -3.88 5.07
CA THR A 10 -1.31 -5.17 4.68
C THR A 10 -0.78 -5.08 3.26
N LEU A 11 0.52 -5.34 3.09
CA LEU A 11 1.18 -5.44 1.79
C LEU A 11 1.38 -6.91 1.44
N THR A 12 0.64 -7.41 0.44
CA THR A 12 0.85 -8.75 -0.11
C THR A 12 1.77 -8.67 -1.33
N LYS A 13 2.93 -9.32 -1.27
CA LYS A 13 3.83 -9.43 -2.43
C LYS A 13 3.41 -10.63 -3.28
N MET A 14 2.93 -10.40 -4.50
CA MET A 14 2.92 -11.41 -5.55
C MET A 14 3.98 -11.06 -6.59
N CYS A 15 4.55 -12.08 -7.24
CA CYS A 15 5.85 -11.96 -7.91
C CYS A 15 5.89 -10.91 -9.07
N GLU A 16 4.77 -10.33 -9.52
CA GLU A 16 4.72 -9.12 -10.38
C GLU A 16 3.67 -8.06 -9.95
N LEU A 17 2.84 -8.38 -8.95
CA LEU A 17 1.68 -7.58 -8.53
C LEU A 17 1.69 -7.45 -7.01
N HIS A 18 1.75 -6.22 -6.50
CA HIS A 18 1.58 -6.00 -5.06
C HIS A 18 0.15 -5.59 -4.78
N SER A 19 -0.47 -6.24 -3.81
CA SER A 19 -1.75 -5.81 -3.27
C SER A 19 -1.55 -5.10 -1.94
N ILE A 20 -2.30 -4.02 -1.76
CA ILE A 20 -2.16 -3.06 -0.69
C ILE A 20 -3.56 -2.91 -0.10
N ALA A 21 -3.78 -3.54 1.05
CA ALA A 21 -5.04 -3.49 1.75
C ALA A 21 -5.11 -2.19 2.56
N MET A 22 -5.78 -1.19 2.00
CA MET A 22 -6.09 0.07 2.65
C MET A 22 -7.41 0.62 2.09
N PRO A 23 -8.11 1.53 2.80
CA PRO A 23 -9.34 2.13 2.30
C PRO A 23 -9.20 2.74 0.90
N ARG A 24 -10.26 2.66 0.10
CA ARG A 24 -10.33 3.29 -1.24
C ARG A 24 -10.33 4.82 -1.14
N ASP A 25 -10.87 5.34 -0.06
CA ASP A 25 -11.22 6.72 0.14
C ASP A 25 -10.70 7.25 1.49
N GLY A 26 -10.63 8.58 1.59
CA GLY A 26 -10.02 9.29 2.71
C GLY A 26 -8.63 9.84 2.41
N GLU A 27 -8.10 10.63 3.35
CA GLU A 27 -6.88 11.42 3.16
C GLU A 27 -5.65 10.58 2.79
N LEU A 28 -5.52 9.38 3.38
CA LEU A 28 -4.42 8.46 3.06
C LEU A 28 -4.51 7.96 1.61
N ALA A 29 -5.71 7.64 1.14
CA ALA A 29 -5.94 7.17 -0.22
C ALA A 29 -5.66 8.25 -1.26
N GLU A 30 -6.08 9.49 -1.00
CA GLU A 30 -5.78 10.64 -1.88
C GLU A 30 -4.27 10.91 -1.98
N ARG A 31 -3.56 10.87 -0.85
CA ARG A 31 -2.10 11.05 -0.82
C ARG A 31 -1.38 9.89 -1.51
N PHE A 32 -1.87 8.67 -1.32
CA PHE A 32 -1.31 7.48 -1.93
C PHE A 32 -1.44 7.52 -3.45
N GLN A 33 -2.62 7.86 -3.97
CA GLN A 33 -2.84 7.97 -5.41
C GLN A 33 -1.96 9.06 -6.05
N LYS A 34 -1.71 10.17 -5.35
CA LYS A 34 -0.77 11.21 -5.81
C LYS A 34 0.68 10.71 -5.82
N ALA A 35 1.10 9.98 -4.79
CA ALA A 35 2.45 9.45 -4.66
C ALA A 35 2.72 8.27 -5.61
N PHE A 36 1.68 7.50 -5.95
CA PHE A 36 1.74 6.30 -6.77
C PHE A 36 0.64 6.28 -7.83
N PRO A 37 0.75 7.10 -8.90
CA PRO A 37 -0.31 7.28 -9.89
C PRO A 37 -0.61 6.03 -10.72
N THR A 38 0.26 5.02 -10.70
CA THR A 38 0.06 3.73 -11.37
C THR A 38 -0.69 2.71 -10.52
N ALA A 39 -1.03 3.05 -9.27
CA ALA A 39 -1.89 2.21 -8.45
C ALA A 39 -3.33 2.29 -8.94
N ALA A 40 -4.00 1.14 -9.02
CA ALA A 40 -5.43 1.06 -9.31
C ALA A 40 -6.15 0.34 -8.17
N PHE A 41 -7.32 0.83 -7.77
CA PHE A 41 -8.14 0.11 -6.82
C PHE A 41 -8.89 -1.02 -7.53
N ASP A 42 -8.75 -2.24 -7.02
CA ASP A 42 -9.48 -3.39 -7.50
C ASP A 42 -10.74 -3.58 -6.65
N GLU A 43 -11.90 -3.27 -7.23
CA GLU A 43 -13.18 -3.38 -6.53
C GLU A 43 -13.57 -4.82 -6.18
N SER A 44 -13.08 -5.82 -6.93
CA SER A 44 -13.39 -7.22 -6.64
C SER A 44 -12.61 -7.74 -5.43
N ALA A 45 -11.38 -7.27 -5.26
CA ALA A 45 -10.52 -7.64 -4.13
C ALA A 45 -10.60 -6.66 -2.95
N GLN A 46 -11.20 -5.49 -3.14
CA GLN A 46 -11.20 -4.37 -2.18
C GLN A 46 -9.77 -3.96 -1.77
N GLU A 47 -8.83 -4.02 -2.71
CA GLU A 47 -7.41 -3.76 -2.48
C GLU A 47 -6.85 -2.86 -3.56
N TRP A 48 -5.87 -2.04 -3.21
CA TRP A 48 -5.06 -1.31 -4.18
C TRP A 48 -4.05 -2.27 -4.81
N ARG A 49 -3.93 -2.22 -6.14
CA ARG A 49 -3.03 -3.05 -6.92
C ARG A 49 -2.04 -2.19 -7.67
N MET A 50 -0.78 -2.61 -7.65
CA MET A 50 0.28 -1.97 -8.41
C MET A 50 1.20 -3.01 -9.02
N VAL A 51 1.42 -2.89 -10.33
CA VAL A 51 2.39 -3.69 -11.06
C VAL A 51 3.75 -3.05 -10.89
N TRP A 52 4.72 -3.84 -10.44
CA TRP A 52 6.10 -3.37 -10.31
C TRP A 52 6.99 -3.98 -11.39
N LYS A 53 7.98 -3.22 -11.83
CA LYS A 53 8.96 -3.71 -12.78
C LYS A 53 9.86 -4.72 -12.09
N LYS A 54 10.05 -5.88 -12.71
CA LYS A 54 10.98 -6.91 -12.24
C LYS A 54 12.37 -6.29 -12.02
N GLY A 55 12.93 -6.52 -10.82
CA GLY A 55 14.23 -5.99 -10.40
C GLY A 55 14.17 -4.67 -9.62
N THR A 56 13.00 -4.05 -9.43
CA THR A 56 12.87 -2.84 -8.59
C THR A 56 12.25 -3.09 -7.22
N TYR A 57 11.84 -4.33 -6.90
CA TYR A 57 11.04 -4.65 -5.71
C TYR A 57 11.59 -4.11 -4.39
N ALA A 58 12.90 -4.16 -4.16
CA ALA A 58 13.49 -3.64 -2.91
C ALA A 58 13.29 -2.12 -2.79
N VAL A 59 13.55 -1.38 -3.87
CA VAL A 59 13.38 0.09 -3.92
C VAL A 59 11.90 0.48 -3.81
N SER A 60 11.05 -0.30 -4.48
CA SER A 60 9.61 -0.18 -4.46
C SER A 60 9.01 -0.34 -3.07
N ASN A 61 9.44 -1.37 -2.35
CA ASN A 61 8.97 -1.66 -0.99
C ASN A 61 9.45 -0.59 -0.02
N ALA A 62 10.73 -0.21 -0.07
CA ALA A 62 11.26 0.87 0.77
C ALA A 62 10.50 2.19 0.55
N ARG A 63 10.08 2.48 -0.68
CA ARG A 63 9.26 3.67 -0.98
C ARG A 63 7.84 3.58 -0.42
N LEU A 64 7.22 2.40 -0.41
CA LEU A 64 5.92 2.19 0.23
C LEU A 64 6.03 2.31 1.76
N GLU A 65 7.02 1.65 2.35
CA GLU A 65 7.30 1.71 3.79
C GLU A 65 7.52 3.16 4.25
N ALA A 66 8.37 3.91 3.56
CA ALA A 66 8.60 5.32 3.85
C ALA A 66 7.31 6.14 3.72
N PHE A 67 6.54 5.97 2.64
CA PHE A 67 5.28 6.68 2.45
C PHE A 67 4.29 6.41 3.59
N PHE A 68 4.08 5.15 3.97
CA PHE A 68 3.13 4.81 5.01
C PHE A 68 3.60 5.27 6.38
N HIS A 69 4.89 5.13 6.69
CA HIS A 69 5.48 5.66 7.91
C HIS A 69 5.29 7.19 8.02
N ASP A 70 5.57 7.95 6.95
CA ASP A 70 5.41 9.41 6.92
C ASP A 70 3.94 9.85 7.03
N ASN A 71 3.00 8.95 6.75
CA ASN A 71 1.56 9.18 6.91
C ASN A 71 0.98 8.53 8.19
N GLY A 72 1.84 8.07 9.11
CA GLY A 72 1.42 7.50 10.40
C GLY A 72 0.70 6.16 10.27
N ALA A 73 0.97 5.39 9.22
CA ALA A 73 0.42 4.06 9.00
C ALA A 73 1.50 3.00 9.22
N SER A 74 1.14 1.95 9.96
CA SER A 74 2.01 0.80 10.20
C SER A 74 1.86 -0.21 9.07
N VAL A 75 3.00 -0.67 8.54
CA VAL A 75 3.05 -1.60 7.41
C VAL A 75 3.26 -3.03 7.92
N VAL A 76 2.38 -3.95 7.48
CA VAL A 76 2.55 -5.39 7.69
C VAL A 76 2.85 -6.04 6.33
N HIS A 77 3.99 -6.71 6.22
CA HIS A 77 4.35 -7.45 5.02
C HIS A 77 3.83 -8.89 5.09
N VAL A 78 3.16 -9.32 4.02
CA VAL A 78 2.76 -10.70 3.79
C VAL A 78 3.45 -11.16 2.51
N ASP A 79 4.43 -12.04 2.69
CA ASP A 79 5.12 -12.67 1.57
C ASP A 79 4.30 -13.89 1.12
N LYS A 80 3.76 -13.83 -0.11
CA LYS A 80 3.06 -14.96 -0.78
C LYS A 80 3.79 -15.43 -2.05
N CYS A 81 5.03 -14.99 -2.21
CA CYS A 81 6.03 -15.57 -3.10
C CYS A 81 6.90 -16.45 -2.16
#